data_AF-A0A2V8SHU5-F1
#
_entry.id   AF-A0A2V8SHU5-F1
#
_cell.length_a   1.000
_cell.length_b   1.000
_cell.length_c   1.000
_cell.angle_alpha   90.00
_cell.angle_beta   90.00
_cell.angle_gamma   90.00
#
_symmetry.space_group_name_H-M   'P 1'
#
loop_
_entity.id
_entity.type
_entity.pdbx_description
1 polymer ?
#
loop_
_entity_poly.entity_id
_entity_poly.type
_entity_poly.pdbx_seq_one_letter_code
_entity_poly.pdbx_strand_id
1 'polypeptide(L)'
;MTRYVLLSAALLCTLVLNVGTRAQTDERARAAAEIESLREQIKAREAVLLSVSREDEERYASFLAQPRTGLTRLLPREKWDGKLSTRGGGAYYSFARLTHEYGYGSDIELQQGQFSVGFAGADFGFLVNLGDMPLENVSLDTEAVRPLAGSLTDASEKGARVQQRRAAEGFKEGERTYAGRLAAVAGNTYALRSVNYDGSDVLVAFRVVRADDDGSVVLLWKMLKRFPKPTLDRSASVAEH
;
A
#
# COMPACT_ATOMS: atom_id res chain seq x y z
N MET A 1 69.96 33.34 22.87
CA MET A 1 68.60 33.41 23.43
C MET A 1 67.47 33.23 22.41
N THR A 2 67.74 32.75 21.18
CA THR A 2 66.79 32.88 20.04
C THR A 2 66.28 31.56 19.47
N ARG A 3 66.63 30.39 20.06
CA ARG A 3 66.24 29.06 19.54
C ARG A 3 65.07 28.39 20.26
N TYR A 4 64.55 28.95 21.36
CA TYR A 4 63.45 28.35 22.13
C TYR A 4 62.05 28.86 21.74
N VAL A 5 61.94 29.92 20.92
CA VAL A 5 60.62 30.50 20.57
C VAL A 5 59.95 29.76 19.40
N LEU A 6 60.71 29.14 18.49
CA LEU A 6 60.15 28.49 17.29
C LEU A 6 59.57 27.08 17.53
N LEU A 7 60.04 26.35 18.54
CA LEU A 7 59.49 25.02 18.89
C LEU A 7 58.10 25.11 19.55
N SER A 8 57.80 26.25 20.20
CA SER A 8 56.54 26.45 20.91
C SER A 8 55.35 26.71 19.97
N ALA A 9 55.59 27.29 18.79
CA ALA A 9 54.53 27.60 17.82
C ALA A 9 54.04 26.36 17.03
N ALA A 10 54.93 25.41 16.74
CA ALA A 10 54.59 24.18 16.01
C ALA A 10 53.78 23.18 16.86
N LEU A 11 54.00 23.17 18.18
CA LEU A 11 53.23 22.34 19.12
C LEU A 11 51.81 22.91 19.36
N LEU A 12 51.65 24.24 19.30
CA LEU A 12 50.35 24.89 19.45
C LEU A 12 49.43 24.67 18.23
N CYS A 13 49.97 24.68 17.00
CA CYS A 13 49.18 24.43 15.79
C CYS A 13 48.70 22.97 15.65
N THR A 14 49.46 21.99 16.13
CA THR A 14 49.07 20.56 16.07
C THR A 14 48.02 20.18 17.12
N LEU A 15 47.99 20.89 18.26
CA LEU A 15 46.96 20.73 19.28
C LEU A 15 45.60 21.33 18.86
N VAL A 16 45.59 22.50 18.21
CA VAL A 16 44.34 23.16 17.76
C VAL A 16 43.65 22.36 16.65
N LEU A 17 44.42 21.76 15.73
CA LEU A 17 43.86 20.94 14.64
C LEU A 17 43.22 19.62 15.14
N ASN A 18 43.77 19.01 16.20
CA ASN A 18 43.23 17.75 16.75
C ASN A 18 41.97 17.94 17.62
N VAL A 19 41.80 19.10 18.26
CA VAL A 19 40.58 19.41 19.01
C VAL A 19 39.42 19.68 18.06
N GLY A 20 39.66 20.36 16.94
CA GLY A 20 38.64 20.64 15.92
C GLY A 20 38.09 19.38 15.25
N THR A 21 38.94 18.41 14.90
CA THR A 21 38.50 17.15 14.27
C THR A 21 37.75 16.24 15.24
N ARG A 22 38.16 16.17 16.52
CA ARG A 22 37.41 15.42 17.55
C ARG A 22 36.06 16.06 17.85
N ALA A 23 35.99 17.38 18.03
CA ALA A 23 34.73 18.08 18.26
C ALA A 23 33.75 17.89 17.09
N GLN A 24 34.22 17.96 15.84
CA GLN A 24 33.39 17.69 14.66
C GLN A 24 32.95 16.22 14.55
N THR A 25 33.78 15.27 15.00
CA THR A 25 33.44 13.84 15.00
C THR A 25 32.39 13.53 16.08
N ASP A 26 32.53 14.11 17.27
CA ASP A 26 31.58 13.97 18.37
C ASP A 26 30.22 14.60 18.03
N GLU A 27 30.22 15.77 17.38
CA GLU A 27 29.00 16.44 16.91
C GLU A 27 28.27 15.60 15.84
N ARG A 28 29.00 15.04 14.87
CA ARG A 28 28.42 14.13 13.86
C ARG A 28 27.85 12.86 14.47
N ALA A 29 28.56 12.27 15.45
CA ALA A 29 28.09 11.08 16.14
C ALA A 29 26.80 11.35 16.94
N ARG A 30 26.73 12.50 17.63
CA ARG A 30 25.52 12.96 18.33
C ARG A 30 24.37 13.19 17.35
N ALA A 31 24.61 13.90 16.25
CA ALA A 31 23.60 14.15 15.22
C ALA A 31 23.07 12.84 14.61
N ALA A 32 23.94 11.85 14.35
CA ALA A 32 23.53 10.55 13.85
C ALA A 32 22.65 9.79 14.87
N ALA A 33 23.01 9.82 16.16
CA ALA A 33 22.22 9.21 17.23
C ALA A 33 20.85 9.90 17.40
N GLU A 34 20.81 11.23 17.27
CA GLU A 34 19.57 12.01 17.31
C GLU A 34 18.66 11.68 16.12
N ILE A 35 19.21 11.60 14.90
CA ILE A 35 18.47 11.19 13.70
C ILE A 35 17.84 9.81 13.89
N GLU A 36 18.57 8.86 14.46
CA GLU A 36 18.06 7.51 14.68
C GLU A 36 16.94 7.49 15.74
N SER A 37 17.10 8.24 16.82
CA SER A 37 16.05 8.42 17.83
C SER A 37 14.77 9.04 17.24
N LEU A 38 14.92 10.07 16.39
CA LEU A 38 13.79 10.71 15.72
C LEU A 38 13.11 9.76 14.74
N ARG A 39 13.86 8.92 14.02
CA ARG A 39 13.29 7.90 13.13
C ARG A 39 12.44 6.88 13.86
N GLU A 40 12.91 6.37 15.00
CA GLU A 40 12.12 5.43 15.81
C GLU A 40 10.85 6.09 16.37
N GLN A 41 10.94 7.36 16.80
CA GLN A 41 9.75 8.12 17.22
C GLN A 41 8.76 8.33 16.07
N ILE A 42 9.24 8.69 14.88
CA ILE A 42 8.40 8.83 13.67
C ILE A 42 7.71 7.51 13.36
N LYS A 43 8.46 6.41 13.32
CA LYS A 43 7.94 5.06 13.05
C LYS A 43 6.85 4.65 14.06
N ALA A 44 7.05 4.93 15.34
CA ALA A 44 6.04 4.67 16.37
C ALA A 44 4.76 5.48 16.14
N ARG A 45 4.87 6.75 15.73
CA ARG A 45 3.71 7.60 15.40
C ARG A 45 3.00 7.16 14.13
N GLU A 46 3.76 6.74 13.12
CA GLU A 46 3.22 6.18 11.87
C GLU A 46 2.44 4.89 12.12
N ALA A 47 2.94 4.01 12.98
CA ALA A 47 2.22 2.80 13.38
C ALA A 47 0.85 3.13 14.00
N VAL A 48 0.76 4.20 14.81
CA VAL A 48 -0.52 4.67 15.35
C VAL A 48 -1.44 5.18 14.24
N LEU A 49 -0.92 5.95 13.28
CA LEU A 49 -1.73 6.45 12.16
C LEU A 49 -2.30 5.33 11.28
N LEU A 50 -1.53 4.26 11.05
CA LEU A 50 -1.96 3.10 10.26
C LEU A 50 -2.75 2.08 11.07
N SER A 51 -2.71 2.15 12.39
CA SER A 51 -3.43 1.20 13.25
C SER A 51 -4.94 1.37 13.12
N VAL A 52 -5.63 0.25 13.28
CA VAL A 52 -7.08 0.23 13.46
C VAL A 52 -7.38 0.39 14.95
N SER A 53 -8.55 0.95 15.28
CA SER A 53 -8.94 1.15 16.67
C SER A 53 -9.23 -0.19 17.35
N ARG A 54 -8.94 -0.28 18.65
CA ARG A 54 -9.28 -1.43 19.48
C ARG A 54 -10.79 -1.71 19.50
N GLU A 55 -11.62 -0.67 19.40
CA GLU A 55 -13.07 -0.83 19.34
C GLU A 55 -13.49 -1.60 18.08
N ASP A 56 -12.91 -1.29 16.91
CA ASP A 56 -13.20 -2.03 15.69
C ASP A 56 -12.70 -3.49 15.78
N GLU A 57 -11.52 -3.71 16.37
CA GLU A 57 -10.97 -5.06 16.59
C GLU A 57 -11.90 -5.91 17.48
N GLU A 58 -12.37 -5.35 18.60
CA GLU A 58 -13.30 -6.01 19.51
C GLU A 58 -14.66 -6.25 18.85
N ARG A 59 -15.17 -5.27 18.11
CA ARG A 59 -16.45 -5.36 17.39
C ARG A 59 -16.45 -6.48 16.34
N TYR A 60 -15.33 -6.67 15.64
CA TYR A 60 -15.21 -7.67 14.57
C TYR A 60 -14.43 -8.93 14.98
N ALA A 61 -14.14 -9.12 16.26
CA ALA A 61 -13.30 -10.22 16.76
C ALA A 61 -13.75 -11.61 16.27
N SER A 62 -15.05 -11.90 16.28
CA SER A 62 -15.59 -13.18 15.79
C SER A 62 -15.37 -13.39 14.29
N PHE A 63 -15.44 -12.31 13.49
CA PHE A 63 -15.13 -12.38 12.06
C PHE A 63 -13.63 -12.59 11.84
N LEU A 64 -12.80 -11.85 12.59
CA LEU A 64 -11.33 -11.86 12.48
C LEU A 64 -10.70 -13.17 12.97
N ALA A 65 -11.42 -13.99 13.74
CA ALA A 65 -11.00 -15.33 14.12
C ALA A 65 -11.00 -16.33 12.94
N GLN A 66 -11.61 -15.97 11.81
CA GLN A 66 -11.63 -16.81 10.61
C GLN A 66 -10.29 -16.73 9.86
N PRO A 67 -9.91 -17.76 9.10
CA PRO A 67 -8.70 -17.70 8.29
C PRO A 67 -8.85 -16.72 7.13
N ARG A 68 -7.75 -16.02 6.79
CA ARG A 68 -7.65 -15.11 5.64
C ARG A 68 -8.66 -13.95 5.69
N THR A 69 -8.95 -13.49 6.90
CA THR A 69 -9.64 -12.24 7.17
C THR A 69 -8.68 -11.22 7.74
N GLY A 70 -9.06 -9.95 7.71
CA GLY A 70 -8.30 -8.92 8.39
C GLY A 70 -9.05 -7.60 8.47
N LEU A 71 -8.41 -6.68 9.16
CA LEU A 71 -8.85 -5.32 9.35
C LEU A 71 -7.67 -4.41 9.01
N THR A 72 -7.88 -3.41 8.17
CA THR A 72 -6.80 -2.51 7.75
C THR A 72 -7.32 -1.09 7.55
N ARG A 73 -6.45 -0.11 7.72
CA ARG A 73 -6.78 1.30 7.52
C ARG A 73 -6.07 1.83 6.27
N LEU A 74 -6.81 2.37 5.32
CA LEU A 74 -6.24 3.10 4.20
C LEU A 74 -6.27 4.59 4.48
N LEU A 75 -5.12 5.24 4.34
CA LEU A 75 -5.00 6.70 4.46
C LEU A 75 -5.25 7.37 3.10
N PRO A 76 -5.80 8.58 3.03
CA PRO A 76 -6.00 9.28 1.76
C PRO A 76 -4.65 9.70 1.18
N ARG A 77 -4.33 9.25 -0.04
CA ARG A 77 -3.03 9.50 -0.69
C ARG A 77 -2.64 10.97 -0.67
N GLU A 78 -3.56 11.85 -1.08
CA GLU A 78 -3.32 13.29 -1.21
C GLU A 78 -2.89 13.97 0.09
N LYS A 79 -3.13 13.34 1.24
CA LYS A 79 -2.86 13.93 2.56
C LYS A 79 -1.55 13.46 3.16
N TRP A 80 -1.17 12.20 2.92
CA TRP A 80 -0.09 11.53 3.66
C TRP A 80 1.08 11.07 2.79
N ASP A 81 0.97 11.10 1.46
CA ASP A 81 2.07 10.78 0.56
C ASP A 81 3.27 11.72 0.80
N GLY A 82 4.46 11.15 0.92
CA GLY A 82 5.70 11.86 1.30
C GLY A 82 5.78 12.36 2.75
N LYS A 83 4.76 12.16 3.60
CA LYS A 83 4.78 12.52 5.02
C LYS A 83 5.10 11.35 5.94
N LEU A 84 4.85 10.13 5.47
CA LEU A 84 5.21 8.90 6.17
C LEU A 84 6.41 8.23 5.51
N SER A 85 7.18 7.49 6.30
CA SER A 85 8.28 6.65 5.83
C SER A 85 7.79 5.49 4.96
N THR A 86 6.54 5.06 5.15
CA THR A 86 5.86 4.08 4.30
C THR A 86 5.61 4.69 2.92
N ARG A 87 6.14 4.06 1.86
CA ARG A 87 5.97 4.58 0.49
C ARG A 87 4.50 4.57 0.10
N GLY A 88 4.03 5.69 -0.44
CA GLY A 88 2.61 5.90 -0.75
C GLY A 88 1.76 6.31 0.45
N GLY A 89 2.38 6.62 1.60
CA GLY A 89 1.73 7.30 2.71
C GLY A 89 0.59 6.53 3.38
N GLY A 90 0.59 5.19 3.31
CA GLY A 90 -0.48 4.36 3.86
C GLY A 90 -1.73 4.25 2.98
N ALA A 91 -1.72 4.83 1.78
CA ALA A 91 -2.88 4.82 0.89
C ALA A 91 -3.11 3.50 0.16
N TYR A 92 -2.11 2.62 0.18
CA TYR A 92 -2.12 1.36 -0.51
C TYR A 92 -2.28 0.21 0.46
N TYR A 93 -2.77 -0.93 0.00
CA TYR A 93 -2.69 -2.18 0.75
C TYR A 93 -2.58 -3.39 -0.17
N SER A 94 -1.72 -4.33 0.20
CA SER A 94 -1.66 -5.67 -0.38
C SER A 94 -2.38 -6.65 0.54
N PHE A 95 -3.47 -7.25 0.10
CA PHE A 95 -4.15 -8.33 0.83
C PHE A 95 -3.33 -9.62 0.79
N ALA A 96 -2.52 -9.79 -0.26
CA ALA A 96 -1.64 -10.93 -0.39
C ALA A 96 -0.48 -10.90 0.63
N ARG A 97 0.09 -9.71 0.89
CA ARG A 97 1.30 -9.51 1.69
C ARG A 97 1.08 -8.78 3.01
N LEU A 98 -0.12 -8.30 3.27
CA LEU A 98 -0.53 -7.60 4.50
C LEU A 98 0.32 -6.36 4.79
N THR A 99 0.58 -5.55 3.77
CA THR A 99 1.45 -4.37 3.86
C THR A 99 0.87 -3.17 3.12
N HIS A 100 1.17 -1.98 3.61
CA HIS A 100 0.85 -0.69 3.00
C HIS A 100 1.92 -0.19 2.02
N GLU A 101 3.07 -0.87 1.93
CA GLU A 101 4.21 -0.40 1.17
C GLU A 101 3.93 -0.43 -0.35
N TYR A 102 3.91 0.75 -0.97
CA TYR A 102 3.70 0.88 -2.41
C TYR A 102 4.84 0.24 -3.22
N GLY A 103 4.49 -0.49 -4.27
CA GLY A 103 5.43 -1.21 -5.13
C GLY A 103 5.74 -2.64 -4.65
N TYR A 104 5.10 -3.09 -3.56
CA TYR A 104 5.21 -4.47 -3.07
C TYR A 104 3.92 -5.26 -3.34
N GLY A 105 3.34 -5.14 -4.54
CA GLY A 105 2.13 -5.87 -4.92
C GLY A 105 0.86 -5.31 -4.27
N SER A 106 0.74 -3.99 -4.25
CA SER A 106 -0.43 -3.27 -3.73
C SER A 106 -1.67 -3.62 -4.58
N ASP A 107 -2.73 -4.05 -3.92
CA ASP A 107 -3.97 -4.52 -4.55
C ASP A 107 -5.05 -3.42 -4.64
N ILE A 108 -5.00 -2.47 -3.71
CA ILE A 108 -5.97 -1.38 -3.61
C ILE A 108 -5.26 -0.10 -3.18
N GLU A 109 -5.78 1.03 -3.64
CA GLU A 109 -5.39 2.39 -3.28
C GLU A 109 -6.63 3.19 -2.86
N LEU A 110 -6.48 4.10 -1.89
CA LEU A 110 -7.45 5.17 -1.59
C LEU A 110 -6.92 6.54 -2.05
N GLN A 111 -7.58 7.16 -3.02
CA GLN A 111 -7.24 8.50 -3.50
C GLN A 111 -8.50 9.29 -3.86
N GLN A 112 -8.61 10.52 -3.35
CA GLN A 112 -9.73 11.43 -3.62
C GLN A 112 -11.10 10.79 -3.32
N GLY A 113 -11.20 10.06 -2.20
CA GLY A 113 -12.43 9.37 -1.80
C GLY A 113 -12.85 8.20 -2.70
N GLN A 114 -11.94 7.70 -3.54
CA GLN A 114 -12.18 6.58 -4.45
C GLN A 114 -11.17 5.46 -4.20
N PHE A 115 -11.63 4.22 -4.31
CA PHE A 115 -10.78 3.05 -4.42
C PHE A 115 -10.30 2.90 -5.86
N SER A 116 -9.02 2.56 -6.03
CA SER A 116 -8.40 2.23 -7.32
C SER A 116 -7.66 0.89 -7.25
N VAL A 117 -7.60 0.16 -8.36
CA VAL A 117 -6.83 -1.10 -8.54
C VAL A 117 -6.09 -1.08 -9.88
N GLY A 118 -4.96 -1.80 -9.98
CA GLY A 118 -4.29 -2.03 -11.26
C GLY A 118 -3.50 -0.82 -11.77
N PHE A 119 -2.85 -0.08 -10.87
CA PHE A 119 -2.22 1.21 -11.13
C PHE A 119 -0.72 1.12 -11.53
N ALA A 120 -0.14 -0.08 -11.65
CA ALA A 120 1.29 -0.26 -11.93
C ALA A 120 1.53 -1.12 -13.18
N GLY A 121 2.33 -0.61 -14.13
CA GLY A 121 2.80 -1.39 -15.27
C GLY A 121 1.66 -1.99 -16.11
N ALA A 122 1.65 -3.33 -16.22
CA ALA A 122 0.61 -4.10 -16.91
C ALA A 122 -0.43 -4.72 -15.95
N ASP A 123 -0.35 -4.41 -14.65
CA ASP A 123 -1.31 -4.89 -13.65
C ASP A 123 -2.69 -4.32 -13.94
N PHE A 124 -3.73 -5.07 -13.59
CA PHE A 124 -5.11 -4.62 -13.75
C PHE A 124 -5.98 -5.18 -12.63
N GLY A 125 -7.19 -4.66 -12.53
CA GLY A 125 -8.19 -5.25 -11.66
C GLY A 125 -9.53 -4.58 -11.82
N PHE A 126 -10.50 -5.15 -11.10
CA PHE A 126 -11.89 -4.72 -11.17
C PHE A 126 -12.48 -4.72 -9.77
N LEU A 127 -13.19 -3.64 -9.46
CA LEU A 127 -14.03 -3.46 -8.30
C LEU A 127 -15.50 -3.56 -8.71
N VAL A 128 -16.33 -4.09 -7.82
CA VAL A 128 -17.79 -4.00 -7.90
C VAL A 128 -18.34 -3.64 -6.53
N ASN A 129 -19.27 -2.69 -6.49
CA ASN A 129 -19.97 -2.32 -5.25
C ASN A 129 -21.20 -3.22 -5.07
N LEU A 130 -21.21 -3.97 -3.97
CA LEU A 130 -22.28 -4.89 -3.56
C LEU A 130 -23.37 -4.19 -2.73
N GLY A 131 -23.18 -2.92 -2.36
CA GLY A 131 -24.06 -2.14 -1.51
C GLY A 131 -23.95 -2.54 -0.04
N ASP A 132 -25.03 -2.42 0.72
CA ASP A 132 -25.10 -2.79 2.13
C ASP A 132 -25.24 -4.32 2.35
N MET A 133 -24.44 -5.11 1.63
CA MET A 133 -24.40 -6.56 1.82
C MET A 133 -23.48 -6.90 3.00
N PRO A 134 -23.90 -7.67 4.01
CA PRO A 134 -22.99 -8.16 5.05
C PRO A 134 -21.82 -8.93 4.46
N LEU A 135 -20.60 -8.67 4.94
CA LEU A 135 -19.39 -9.25 4.36
C LEU A 135 -19.35 -10.78 4.51
N GLU A 136 -19.97 -11.31 5.56
CA GLU A 136 -20.16 -12.72 5.86
C GLU A 136 -20.87 -13.45 4.72
N ASN A 137 -21.85 -12.79 4.09
CA ASN A 137 -22.70 -13.37 3.04
C ASN A 137 -22.04 -13.36 1.65
N VAL A 138 -20.90 -12.66 1.49
CA VAL A 138 -20.18 -12.61 0.22
C VAL A 138 -19.40 -13.91 0.01
N SER A 139 -19.58 -14.56 -1.14
CA SER A 139 -18.87 -15.79 -1.51
C SER A 139 -18.52 -15.78 -3.00
N LEU A 140 -17.87 -16.84 -3.48
CA LEU A 140 -17.62 -17.03 -4.91
C LEU A 140 -18.93 -17.23 -5.70
N ASP A 141 -20.02 -17.65 -5.05
CA ASP A 141 -21.32 -17.89 -5.67
C ASP A 141 -22.22 -16.65 -5.69
N THR A 142 -21.83 -15.59 -4.97
CA THR A 142 -22.52 -14.28 -5.04
C THR A 142 -22.53 -13.81 -6.49
N GLU A 143 -23.71 -13.50 -7.03
CA GLU A 143 -23.91 -13.21 -8.46
C GLU A 143 -22.90 -12.18 -8.99
N ALA A 144 -22.74 -11.06 -8.29
CA ALA A 144 -21.81 -9.99 -8.67
C ALA A 144 -20.32 -10.33 -8.49
N VAL A 145 -19.99 -11.42 -7.79
CA VAL A 145 -18.60 -11.88 -7.60
C VAL A 145 -18.19 -12.85 -8.70
N ARG A 146 -19.14 -13.59 -9.29
CA ARG A 146 -18.84 -14.63 -10.30
C ARG A 146 -18.03 -14.11 -11.49
N PRO A 147 -18.31 -12.92 -12.07
CA PRO A 147 -17.50 -12.40 -13.18
C PRO A 147 -16.03 -12.18 -12.80
N LEU A 148 -15.78 -11.79 -11.54
CA LEU A 148 -14.42 -11.63 -11.02
C LEU A 148 -13.72 -12.97 -10.78
N ALA A 149 -14.47 -14.03 -10.47
CA ALA A 149 -13.94 -15.37 -10.22
C ALA A 149 -13.56 -16.13 -11.50
N GLY A 150 -14.03 -15.69 -12.67
CA GLY A 150 -13.78 -16.28 -13.98
C GLY A 150 -12.34 -16.16 -14.48
N SER A 151 -12.06 -16.51 -15.73
CA SER A 151 -10.74 -16.30 -16.31
C SER A 151 -10.59 -14.86 -16.80
N LEU A 152 -9.67 -14.09 -16.21
CA LEU A 152 -9.35 -12.72 -16.63
C LEU A 152 -7.89 -12.54 -17.07
N THR A 153 -7.02 -13.49 -16.71
CA THR A 153 -5.58 -13.37 -16.92
C THR A 153 -5.20 -13.87 -18.30
N ASP A 154 -4.67 -12.97 -19.11
CA ASP A 154 -3.94 -13.30 -20.34
C ASP A 154 -2.45 -13.19 -20.04
N ALA A 155 -1.65 -14.17 -20.49
CA ALA A 155 -0.21 -14.11 -20.29
C ALA A 155 0.44 -13.02 -21.16
N SER A 156 -0.18 -12.60 -22.26
CA SER A 156 0.36 -11.58 -23.15
C SER A 156 0.19 -10.15 -22.59
N GLU A 157 1.18 -9.29 -22.83
CA GLU A 157 1.05 -7.86 -22.49
C GLU A 157 -0.14 -7.21 -23.22
N LYS A 158 -0.39 -7.56 -24.48
CA LYS A 158 -1.54 -7.05 -25.24
C LYS A 158 -2.85 -7.36 -24.53
N GLY A 159 -3.04 -8.59 -24.04
CA GLY A 159 -4.22 -8.99 -23.28
C GLY A 159 -4.34 -8.23 -21.95
N ALA A 160 -3.23 -8.07 -21.22
CA ALA A 160 -3.20 -7.25 -20.00
C ALA A 160 -3.66 -5.81 -20.26
N ARG A 161 -3.19 -5.18 -21.35
CA ARG A 161 -3.61 -3.82 -21.75
C ARG A 161 -5.08 -3.73 -22.14
N VAL A 162 -5.66 -4.79 -22.73
CA VAL A 162 -7.11 -4.85 -22.99
C VAL A 162 -7.89 -4.82 -21.69
N GLN A 163 -7.48 -5.59 -20.68
CA GLN A 163 -8.13 -5.58 -19.37
C GLN A 163 -7.96 -4.24 -18.64
N GLN A 164 -6.78 -3.62 -18.72
CA GLN A 164 -6.57 -2.27 -18.17
C GLN A 164 -7.53 -1.23 -18.76
N ARG A 165 -7.69 -1.21 -20.10
CA ARG A 165 -8.64 -0.31 -20.76
C ARG A 165 -10.07 -0.59 -20.33
N ARG A 166 -10.46 -1.86 -20.30
CA ARG A 166 -11.79 -2.29 -19.83
C ARG A 166 -12.04 -1.86 -18.37
N ALA A 167 -11.03 -1.92 -17.52
CA ALA A 167 -11.13 -1.46 -16.12
C ALA A 167 -11.29 0.07 -16.05
N ALA A 168 -10.53 0.82 -16.85
CA ALA A 168 -10.61 2.27 -16.90
C ALA A 168 -11.96 2.79 -17.43
N GLU A 169 -12.48 2.18 -18.49
CA GLU A 169 -13.77 2.50 -19.09
C GLU A 169 -14.95 2.03 -18.22
N GLY A 170 -14.73 0.92 -17.50
CA GLY A 170 -15.77 0.19 -16.80
C GLY A 170 -16.67 -0.60 -17.75
N PHE A 171 -17.32 -1.63 -17.22
CA PHE A 171 -18.30 -2.41 -17.96
C PHE A 171 -19.46 -2.85 -17.06
N LYS A 172 -20.56 -3.29 -17.67
CA LYS A 172 -21.72 -3.82 -16.96
C LYS A 172 -21.83 -5.33 -17.13
N GLU A 173 -22.21 -6.01 -16.05
CA GLU A 173 -22.75 -7.37 -16.08
C GLU A 173 -24.08 -7.34 -15.31
N GLY A 174 -25.19 -7.52 -16.02
CA GLY A 174 -26.52 -7.21 -15.48
C GLY A 174 -26.64 -5.74 -15.05
N GLU A 175 -27.14 -5.52 -13.83
CA GLU A 175 -27.32 -4.19 -13.23
C GLU A 175 -26.04 -3.64 -12.57
N ARG A 176 -24.94 -4.41 -12.55
CA ARG A 176 -23.72 -4.07 -11.79
C ARG A 176 -22.64 -3.51 -12.71
N THR A 177 -21.99 -2.45 -12.23
CA THR A 177 -20.81 -1.86 -12.89
C THR A 177 -19.53 -2.39 -12.26
N TYR A 178 -18.61 -2.81 -13.12
CA TYR A 178 -17.26 -3.26 -12.78
C TYR A 178 -16.27 -2.24 -13.35
N ALA A 179 -15.38 -1.72 -12.51
CA ALA A 179 -14.42 -0.70 -12.94
C ALA A 179 -13.14 -0.79 -12.11
N GLY A 180 -12.05 -0.22 -12.63
CA GLY A 180 -10.78 -0.08 -11.91
C GLY A 180 -10.82 0.99 -10.83
N ARG A 181 -11.86 1.85 -10.82
CA ARG A 181 -12.05 2.91 -9.82
C ARG A 181 -13.53 3.01 -9.40
N LEU A 182 -13.80 3.05 -8.10
CA LEU A 182 -15.14 3.25 -7.53
C LEU A 182 -15.09 4.15 -6.29
N ALA A 183 -16.19 4.84 -5.98
CA ALA A 183 -16.31 5.63 -4.76
C ALA A 183 -16.18 4.75 -3.50
N ALA A 184 -15.43 5.24 -2.51
CA ALA A 184 -15.35 4.63 -1.18
C ALA A 184 -16.52 5.11 -0.32
N VAL A 185 -17.47 4.21 -0.05
CA VAL A 185 -18.70 4.55 0.67
C VAL A 185 -18.77 3.73 1.95
N ALA A 186 -18.83 4.43 3.09
CA ALA A 186 -18.97 3.77 4.39
C ALA A 186 -20.25 2.92 4.44
N GLY A 187 -20.16 1.74 5.05
CA GLY A 187 -21.24 0.76 5.08
C GLY A 187 -21.37 -0.07 3.81
N ASN A 188 -20.73 0.28 2.69
CA ASN A 188 -20.78 -0.57 1.51
C ASN A 188 -19.74 -1.68 1.54
N THR A 189 -20.12 -2.80 0.95
CA THR A 189 -19.27 -3.97 0.68
C THR A 189 -18.91 -4.01 -0.80
N TYR A 190 -17.69 -4.42 -1.08
CA TYR A 190 -17.11 -4.48 -2.41
C TYR A 190 -16.52 -5.87 -2.63
N ALA A 191 -16.46 -6.28 -3.90
CA ALA A 191 -15.56 -7.32 -4.33
C ALA A 191 -14.51 -6.73 -5.27
N LEU A 192 -13.29 -7.21 -5.14
CA LEU A 192 -12.10 -6.77 -5.85
C LEU A 192 -11.38 -7.99 -6.40
N ARG A 193 -11.08 -7.98 -7.70
CA ARG A 193 -9.98 -8.79 -8.22
C ARG A 193 -8.80 -7.91 -8.57
N SER A 194 -7.63 -8.24 -8.03
CA SER A 194 -6.35 -7.58 -8.30
C SER A 194 -5.41 -8.59 -8.95
N VAL A 195 -4.92 -8.26 -10.14
CA VAL A 195 -3.94 -9.04 -10.90
C VAL A 195 -2.65 -8.24 -10.97
N ASN A 196 -1.65 -8.68 -10.20
CA ASN A 196 -0.30 -8.15 -10.18
C ASN A 196 0.69 -9.17 -10.75
N TYR A 197 1.27 -8.85 -11.91
CA TYR A 197 2.17 -9.77 -12.64
C TYR A 197 3.48 -10.06 -11.92
N ASP A 198 3.90 -9.17 -11.01
CA ASP A 198 5.13 -9.36 -10.25
C ASP A 198 4.94 -10.24 -9.00
N GLY A 199 3.69 -10.49 -8.56
CA GLY A 199 3.45 -10.99 -7.21
C GLY A 199 2.22 -11.87 -6.99
N SER A 200 1.03 -11.48 -7.44
CA SER A 200 -0.22 -12.06 -6.95
C SER A 200 -1.42 -11.87 -7.86
N ASP A 201 -2.34 -12.85 -7.88
CA ASP A 201 -3.71 -12.67 -8.36
C ASP A 201 -4.67 -13.09 -7.23
N VAL A 202 -5.46 -12.12 -6.75
CA VAL A 202 -6.33 -12.28 -5.58
C VAL A 202 -7.73 -11.75 -5.85
N LEU A 203 -8.72 -12.48 -5.33
CA LEU A 203 -10.12 -12.04 -5.24
C LEU A 203 -10.49 -11.88 -3.77
N VAL A 204 -10.83 -10.66 -3.40
CA VAL A 204 -11.08 -10.22 -2.03
C VAL A 204 -12.47 -9.59 -1.97
N ALA A 205 -13.19 -9.86 -0.88
CA ALA A 205 -14.34 -9.06 -0.50
C ALA A 205 -13.96 -8.18 0.68
N PHE A 206 -14.40 -6.93 0.70
CA PHE A 206 -14.15 -6.02 1.81
C PHE A 206 -15.33 -5.08 2.04
N ARG A 207 -15.51 -4.65 3.28
CA ARG A 207 -16.52 -3.69 3.69
C ARG A 207 -15.85 -2.49 4.32
N VAL A 208 -16.30 -1.29 3.94
CA VAL A 208 -15.88 -0.04 4.58
C VAL A 208 -16.64 0.08 5.90
N VAL A 209 -16.04 -0.34 7.00
CA VAL A 209 -16.71 -0.38 8.30
C VAL A 209 -16.69 0.96 9.02
N ARG A 210 -15.74 1.83 8.65
CA ARG A 210 -15.61 3.18 9.20
C ARG A 210 -14.93 4.09 8.18
N ALA A 211 -15.36 5.35 8.13
CA ALA A 211 -14.67 6.44 7.45
C ALA A 211 -14.43 7.53 8.50
N ASP A 212 -13.23 8.08 8.53
CA ASP A 212 -12.81 9.08 9.51
C ASP A 212 -12.81 10.48 8.92
N ASP A 213 -12.92 11.48 9.80
CA ASP A 213 -12.88 12.91 9.44
C ASP A 213 -11.58 13.31 8.73
N ASP A 214 -10.52 12.53 8.89
CA ASP A 214 -9.25 12.75 8.23
C ASP A 214 -9.22 12.27 6.77
N GLY A 215 -10.30 11.64 6.30
CA GLY A 215 -10.48 11.06 4.97
C GLY A 215 -10.05 9.59 4.85
N SER A 216 -9.52 9.00 5.92
CA SER A 216 -9.13 7.58 5.93
C SER A 216 -10.33 6.66 6.10
N VAL A 217 -10.16 5.40 5.71
CA VAL A 217 -11.19 4.37 5.84
C VAL A 217 -10.62 3.11 6.48
N VAL A 218 -11.47 2.43 7.24
CA VAL A 218 -11.18 1.09 7.77
C VAL A 218 -11.93 0.06 6.97
N LEU A 219 -11.18 -0.93 6.49
CA LEU A 219 -11.67 -2.04 5.69
C LEU A 219 -11.65 -3.31 6.53
N LEU A 220 -12.81 -3.91 6.76
CA LEU A 220 -12.92 -5.32 7.14
C LEU A 220 -12.89 -6.14 5.85
N TRP A 221 -12.03 -7.15 5.75
CA TRP A 221 -11.85 -7.88 4.51
C TRP A 221 -11.71 -9.39 4.72
N LYS A 222 -12.05 -10.15 3.67
CA LYS A 222 -11.77 -11.58 3.56
C LYS A 222 -11.30 -11.95 2.16
N MET A 223 -10.31 -12.82 2.11
CA MET A 223 -9.83 -13.43 0.87
C MET A 223 -10.83 -14.49 0.41
N LEU A 224 -11.47 -14.30 -0.74
CA LEU A 224 -12.35 -15.31 -1.32
C LEU A 224 -11.54 -16.37 -2.08
N LYS A 225 -10.54 -15.93 -2.86
CA LYS A 225 -9.70 -16.82 -3.65
C LYS A 225 -8.33 -16.21 -3.93
N ARG A 226 -7.30 -17.06 -3.88
CA ARG A 226 -5.96 -16.76 -4.40
C ARG A 226 -5.76 -17.62 -5.64
N PHE A 227 -5.45 -16.99 -6.75
CA PHE A 227 -5.16 -17.66 -8.01
C PHE A 227 -3.66 -17.97 -8.11
N PRO A 228 -3.24 -18.82 -9.04
CA PRO A 228 -1.83 -18.96 -9.38
C PRO A 228 -1.23 -17.59 -9.73
N LYS A 229 0.04 -17.38 -9.39
CA LYS A 229 0.75 -16.15 -9.76
C LYS A 229 0.68 -15.97 -11.29
N PRO A 230 0.20 -14.83 -11.80
CA PRO A 230 0.15 -14.58 -13.23
C PRO A 230 1.56 -14.36 -13.79
N THR A 231 1.75 -14.68 -15.06
CA THR A 231 3.02 -14.48 -15.80
C THR A 231 2.78 -13.53 -16.97
N LEU A 232 3.70 -12.61 -17.20
CA LEU A 232 3.62 -11.67 -18.32
C LEU A 232 4.67 -12.01 -19.38
N ASP A 233 4.22 -12.43 -20.54
CA ASP A 233 5.02 -12.56 -21.74
C ASP A 233 5.13 -11.20 -22.44
N ARG A 234 6.35 -10.66 -22.43
CA ARG A 234 6.72 -9.39 -23.07
C ARG A 234 7.31 -9.58 -24.48
N SER A 235 7.50 -10.82 -24.93
CA SER A 235 8.17 -11.10 -26.20
C SER A 235 7.31 -10.84 -27.44
N ALA A 236 5.99 -10.74 -27.26
CA ALA A 236 5.03 -10.53 -28.34
C ALA A 236 4.96 -9.07 -28.87
N SER A 237 5.76 -8.13 -28.35
CA SER A 237 5.70 -6.70 -28.74
C SER A 237 6.78 -6.26 -29.73
N VAL A 238 7.67 -7.15 -30.20
CA VAL A 238 8.86 -6.77 -31.00
C VAL A 238 8.73 -7.09 -32.50
N ALA A 239 7.66 -7.75 -32.94
CA ALA A 239 7.49 -8.13 -34.34
C ALA A 239 6.40 -7.29 -35.03
N GLU A 240 6.66 -6.01 -35.29
CA GLU A 240 5.97 -5.20 -36.31
C GLU A 240 6.61 -3.81 -36.39
N HIS A 241 7.74 -3.68 -37.09
CA HIS A 241 8.23 -2.45 -37.74
C HIS A 241 8.77 -2.83 -39.12
#